data_AF-A0A942MUF6-F1
#
_entry.id   AF-A0A942MUF6-F1
#
_cell.length_a   1.000
_cell.length_b   1.000
_cell.length_c   1.000
_cell.angle_alpha   90.00
_cell.angle_beta   90.00
_cell.angle_gamma   90.00
#
_symmetry.space_group_name_H-M   'P 1'
#
loop_
_entity.id
_entity.type
_entity.pdbx_description
1 polymer ?
#
loop_
_entity_poly.entity_id
_entity_poly.type
_entity_poly.pdbx_seq_one_letter_code
_entity_poly.pdbx_strand_id
1 'polypeptide(L)' 'MNNKKKNLKCKSCGCSEFVTKPNQYEVYEVIDDNLKYTHSETVDEETRLFCRDCSKELKNADELISA' A
#
# COMPACT_ATOMS: atom_id res chain seq x y z
N MET A 1 -13.48 29.99 -8.97
CA MET A 1 -13.22 28.92 -7.97
C MET A 1 -11.75 28.55 -8.03
N ASN A 2 -10.92 29.09 -7.12
CA ASN A 2 -9.47 28.84 -7.12
C ASN A 2 -9.20 27.46 -6.51
N ASN A 3 -9.10 26.44 -7.35
CA ASN A 3 -8.73 25.10 -6.94
C ASN A 3 -7.21 25.06 -6.68
N LYS A 4 -6.76 25.54 -5.51
CA LYS A 4 -5.37 25.38 -5.06
C LYS A 4 -5.13 23.87 -4.88
N LYS A 5 -4.58 23.21 -5.90
CA LYS A 5 -4.02 21.85 -5.78
C LYS A 5 -2.94 21.90 -4.71
N LYS A 6 -3.26 21.46 -3.49
CA LYS A 6 -2.25 21.18 -2.46
C LYS A 6 -1.35 20.09 -3.02
N ASN A 7 -0.08 20.40 -3.23
CA ASN A 7 0.92 19.40 -3.63
C ASN A 7 1.26 18.58 -2.39
N LEU A 8 0.44 17.56 -2.12
CA LEU A 8 0.66 16.65 -1.01
C LEU A 8 1.92 15.82 -1.28
N LYS A 9 2.86 15.89 -0.35
CA LYS A 9 4.12 15.13 -0.40
C LYS A 9 4.29 14.29 0.87
N CYS A 10 4.92 13.14 0.73
CA CYS A 10 5.34 12.33 1.85
C CYS A 10 6.27 13.14 2.77
N LYS A 11 5.96 13.20 4.07
CA LYS A 11 6.80 13.87 5.07
C LYS A 11 8.21 13.30 5.18
N SER A 12 8.38 12.02 4.86
CA SER A 12 9.66 11.32 5.08
C SER A 12 10.63 11.42 3.91
N CYS A 13 10.15 11.46 2.65
CA CYS A 13 11.03 11.53 1.47
C CYS A 13 10.66 12.61 0.45
N GLY A 14 9.56 13.33 0.63
CA GLY A 14 9.12 14.37 -0.31
C GLY A 14 8.47 13.85 -1.61
N CYS A 15 8.34 12.53 -1.78
CA CYS A 15 7.65 11.92 -2.92
C CYS A 15 6.17 12.34 -2.95
N SER A 16 5.62 12.59 -4.14
CA SER A 16 4.21 12.97 -4.35
C SER A 16 3.34 11.82 -4.88
N GLU A 17 3.90 10.61 -4.98
CA GLU A 17 3.18 9.42 -5.44
C GLU A 17 2.95 8.45 -4.29
N PHE A 18 1.75 7.87 -4.27
CA PHE A 18 1.27 7.00 -3.21
C PHE A 18 0.64 5.76 -3.84
N VAL A 19 0.81 4.62 -3.20
CA VAL A 19 0.35 3.32 -3.68
C VAL A 19 -0.37 2.60 -2.57
N THR A 20 -1.39 1.83 -2.94
CA THR A 20 -1.97 0.84 -2.05
C THR A 20 -1.32 -0.51 -2.35
N LYS A 21 -1.13 -1.33 -1.32
CA LYS A 21 -0.72 -2.72 -1.54
C LYS A 21 -1.98 -3.58 -1.47
N PRO A 22 -2.25 -4.42 -2.49
CA PRO A 22 -3.31 -5.42 -2.37
C PRO A 22 -2.97 -6.33 -1.19
N ASN A 23 -3.94 -6.51 -0.29
CA ASN A 23 -3.77 -7.50 0.77
C ASN A 23 -3.97 -8.87 0.15
N GLN A 24 -2.88 -9.61 -0.03
CA GLN A 24 -2.87 -10.90 -0.72
C GLN A 24 -2.09 -11.90 0.12
N TYR A 25 -2.62 -13.12 0.25
CA TYR A 25 -1.88 -14.25 0.77
C TYR A 25 -1.80 -15.37 -0.26
N GLU A 26 -0.80 -16.21 -0.10
CA GLU A 26 -0.58 -17.41 -0.89
C GLU A 26 -1.16 -18.62 -0.13
N VAL A 27 -1.94 -19.43 -0.83
CA VAL A 27 -2.49 -20.68 -0.32
C VAL A 27 -1.56 -21.81 -0.73
N TYR A 28 -1.17 -22.62 0.25
CA TYR A 28 -0.34 -23.81 0.06
C TYR A 28 -1.08 -25.04 0.55
N GLU A 29 -0.90 -26.16 -0.14
CA GLU A 29 -1.45 -27.46 0.21
C GLU A 29 -0.33 -28.51 0.31
N VAL A 30 -0.53 -29.51 1.17
CA VAL A 30 0.40 -30.65 1.25
C VAL A 30 -0.04 -31.71 0.24
N ILE A 31 0.81 -31.98 -0.74
CA ILE A 31 0.59 -32.99 -1.79
C ILE A 31 1.84 -33.84 -1.88
N ASP A 32 1.71 -35.15 -1.64
CA ASP A 32 2.80 -36.12 -1.58
C ASP A 32 3.91 -35.72 -0.58
N ASP A 33 3.52 -35.39 0.66
CA ASP A 33 4.42 -34.92 1.73
C ASP A 33 5.23 -33.63 1.41
N ASN A 34 4.86 -32.93 0.34
CA ASN A 34 5.48 -31.68 -0.06
C ASN A 34 4.49 -30.52 0.02
N LEU A 35 4.93 -29.39 0.56
CA LEU A 35 4.16 -28.15 0.54
C LEU A 35 4.21 -27.56 -0.88
N LYS A 36 3.06 -27.47 -1.56
CA LYS A 36 2.95 -26.92 -2.92
C LYS A 36 2.07 -25.68 -2.91
N TYR A 37 2.48 -24.67 -3.68
CA TYR A 37 1.67 -23.49 -3.93
C TYR A 37 0.44 -23.88 -4.78
N THR A 38 -0.74 -23.38 -4.41
CA THR A 38 -1.98 -23.62 -5.12
C THR A 38 -2.43 -22.36 -5.86
N HIS A 39 -2.72 -21.30 -5.12
CA HIS A 39 -3.17 -20.02 -5.67
C HIS A 39 -2.95 -18.89 -4.67
N SER A 40 -3.28 -17.67 -5.08
CA SER A 40 -3.31 -16.52 -4.18
C SER A 40 -4.72 -15.98 -4.06
N GLU A 41 -5.06 -15.47 -2.88
CA GLU A 41 -6.35 -14.84 -2.61
C GLU A 41 -6.12 -13.38 -2.21
N THR A 42 -6.93 -12.48 -2.76
CA THR A 42 -6.98 -11.08 -2.30
C THR A 42 -8.03 -10.98 -1.22
N VAL A 43 -7.66 -10.37 -0.10
CA VAL A 43 -8.57 -10.16 1.03
C VAL A 43 -9.18 -8.78 0.93
N ASP A 44 -10.49 -8.70 1.16
CA ASP A 44 -11.22 -7.44 1.27
C ASP A 44 -11.01 -6.80 2.66
N GLU A 45 -9.74 -6.60 3.04
CA GLU A 45 -9.39 -5.81 4.23
C GLU A 45 -9.20 -4.33 3.87
N GLU A 46 -9.23 -3.46 4.89
CA GLU A 46 -8.99 -2.03 4.73
C GLU A 46 -7.69 -1.77 3.96
N THR A 47 -7.84 -1.15 2.79
CA THR A 47 -6.72 -0.86 1.90
C THR A 47 -5.78 0.15 2.55
N ARG A 48 -4.55 -0.27 2.86
CA ARG A 48 -3.51 0.59 3.45
C ARG A 48 -2.77 1.38 2.38
N LEU A 49 -2.48 2.65 2.66
CA LEU A 49 -1.77 3.56 1.77
C LEU A 49 -0.30 3.67 2.15
N PHE A 50 0.59 3.68 1.16
CA PHE A 50 2.03 3.78 1.35
C PHE A 50 2.63 4.84 0.42
N CYS A 51 3.73 5.45 0.82
CA CYS A 51 4.56 6.22 -0.10
C CYS A 51 5.22 5.30 -1.13
N ARG A 52 5.15 5.65 -2.42
CA ARG A 52 5.70 4.84 -3.52
C ARG A 52 7.22 4.63 -3.39
N ASP A 53 7.93 5.63 -2.86
CA ASP A 53 9.38 5.65 -2.86
C ASP A 53 9.98 5.06 -1.58
N CYS A 54 9.61 5.60 -0.41
CA CYS A 54 10.16 5.15 0.87
C CYS A 54 9.37 4.01 1.54
N SER A 55 8.29 3.53 0.92
CA SER A 55 7.41 2.47 1.43
C SER A 55 6.81 2.72 2.82
N LYS A 56 6.88 3.95 3.33
CA LYS A 56 6.29 4.33 4.61
C LYS A 56 4.77 4.23 4.53
N GLU A 57 4.17 3.51 5.48
CA GLU A 57 2.72 3.45 5.68
C GLU A 57 2.20 4.81 6.12
N LEU A 58 1.11 5.26 5.49
CA LEU A 58 0.45 6.53 5.75
C LEU A 58 -0.87 6.21 6.45
N LYS A 59 -0.91 6.31 7.78
CA LYS A 59 -2.12 5.98 8.53
C LYS A 59 -3.19 7.05 8.38
N ASN A 60 -2.77 8.32 8.25
CA ASN A 60 -3.66 9.48 8.22
C ASN A 60 -3.18 10.50 7.17
N ALA A 61 -4.10 11.37 6.70
CA ALA A 61 -3.77 12.50 5.82
C ALA A 61 -2.74 13.48 6.45
N ASP A 62 -2.64 13.51 7.78
CA ASP A 62 -1.63 14.30 8.51
C ASP A 62 -0.20 13.85 8.25
N GLU A 63 0.04 12.66 7.68
CA GLU A 63 1.38 12.23 7.27
C GLU A 63 1.84 12.85 5.94
N LEU A 64 0.98 13.65 5.32
CA LEU A 64 1.26 14.42 4.12
C LEU A 64 1.53 15.89 4.50
N ILE A 65 2.52 16.52 3.88
CA ILE A 65 2.68 17.97 3.92
C ILE A 65 2.02 18.61 2.71
N SER A 66 1.34 19.73 2.92
CA SER A 66 0.96 20.64 1.83
C SER A 66 2.20 21.46 1.47
N ALA A 67 2.81 21.18 0.32
CA ALA A 67 3.84 22.03 -0.26
C ALA A 67 3.23 23.24 -0.99
#